data_AF-A0A820R2D0-F1
#
_entry.id   AF-A0A820R2D0-F1
#
_cell.length_a   1.000
_cell.length_b   1.000
_cell.length_c   1.000
_cell.angle_alpha   90.00
_cell.angle_beta   90.00
_cell.angle_gamma   90.00
#
_symmetry.space_group_name_H-M   'P 1'
#
loop_
_entity.id
_entity.type
_entity.pdbx_description
1 polymer ?
#
loop_
_entity_poly.entity_id
_entity_poly.type
_entity_poly.pdbx_seq_one_letter_code
_entity_poly.pdbx_strand_id
1 'polypeptide(L)'
;FSIRRSNYTRYPLLKNNEQYATTVVIAYCPLSKSKHSKAQYQSWLENLLGFCQSPIVIYTSIEYQPILQGLRRNNSLRTHFIVEYNSPLEMPPIKRLVPIFEQQYPSDPERAYHSVELYAVWCAKSFILNRSAELNPFRTKYFLYIDAGAFRSSKY
;
A
#
# COMPACT_ATOMS: atom_id res chain seq x y z
N PHE A 1 24.05 33.22 -13.17
CA PHE A 1 23.12 32.15 -13.58
C PHE A 1 22.08 31.95 -12.48
N SER A 2 20.88 32.50 -12.68
CA SER A 2 19.78 32.45 -11.71
C SER A 2 18.88 31.25 -12.01
N ILE A 3 18.78 30.31 -11.08
CA ILE A 3 17.91 29.15 -11.19
C ILE A 3 16.49 29.59 -10.79
N ARG A 4 15.59 29.67 -11.77
CA ARG A 4 14.16 29.87 -11.52
C ARG A 4 13.62 28.69 -10.72
N ARG A 5 13.14 28.96 -9.50
CA ARG A 5 12.33 28.03 -8.71
C ARG A 5 11.03 27.76 -9.49
N SER A 6 10.80 26.52 -9.91
CA SER A 6 9.52 26.11 -10.48
C SER A 6 8.47 26.15 -9.39
N ASN A 7 7.45 26.99 -9.57
CA ASN A 7 6.25 27.00 -8.75
C ASN A 7 5.57 25.64 -8.90
N TYR A 8 5.55 24.83 -7.83
CA TYR A 8 4.66 23.68 -7.74
C TYR A 8 3.22 24.23 -7.70
N THR A 9 2.54 24.17 -8.84
CA THR A 9 1.12 24.48 -8.94
C THR A 9 0.37 23.53 -8.00
N ARG A 10 -0.28 24.08 -6.97
CA ARG A 10 -1.26 23.33 -6.16
C ARG A 10 -2.29 22.76 -7.13
N TYR A 11 -2.34 21.44 -7.27
CA TYR A 11 -3.45 20.79 -7.98
C TYR A 11 -4.73 21.15 -7.22
N PRO A 12 -5.72 21.78 -7.87
CA PRO A 12 -6.99 22.08 -7.23
C PRO A 12 -7.63 20.76 -6.81
N LEU A 13 -8.13 20.73 -5.56
CA LEU A 13 -9.03 19.68 -5.11
C LEU A 13 -10.18 19.61 -6.13
N LEU A 14 -10.34 18.43 -6.76
CA LEU A 14 -11.33 18.23 -7.82
C LEU A 14 -12.71 18.64 -7.29
N LYS A 15 -13.38 19.55 -8.02
CA LYS A 15 -14.74 20.00 -7.71
C LYS A 15 -15.72 18.83 -7.85
N ASN A 16 -16.78 18.87 -7.05
CA ASN A 16 -17.89 17.93 -6.98
C ASN A 16 -18.52 17.65 -8.36
N ASN A 17 -17.93 16.72 -9.11
CA ASN A 17 -18.45 15.94 -10.25
C ASN A 17 -17.33 15.36 -11.14
N GLU A 18 -16.06 15.70 -10.90
CA GLU A 18 -14.96 15.04 -11.61
C GLU A 18 -14.60 13.70 -10.95
N GLN A 19 -14.83 12.63 -11.70
CA GLN A 19 -14.44 11.27 -11.34
C GLN A 19 -12.91 11.20 -11.25
N TYR A 20 -12.37 10.69 -10.14
CA TYR A 20 -10.93 10.50 -10.01
C TYR A 20 -10.41 9.63 -11.16
N ALA A 21 -9.30 10.06 -11.77
CA ALA A 21 -8.67 9.27 -12.82
C ALA A 21 -7.95 8.02 -12.26
N THR A 22 -7.46 8.10 -11.02
CA THR A 22 -6.55 7.11 -10.44
C THR A 22 -7.02 6.64 -9.06
N THR A 23 -6.99 5.33 -8.85
CA THR A 23 -7.07 4.69 -7.52
C THR A 23 -5.67 4.32 -7.05
N VAL A 24 -5.32 4.70 -5.82
CA VAL A 24 -4.10 4.22 -5.17
C VAL A 24 -4.39 2.85 -4.57
N VAL A 25 -3.45 1.93 -4.70
CA VAL A 25 -3.54 0.58 -4.14
C VAL A 25 -2.34 0.36 -3.23
N ILE A 26 -2.60 -0.07 -1.99
CA ILE A 26 -1.54 -0.41 -1.05
C ILE A 26 -1.84 -1.76 -0.41
N ALA A 27 -0.81 -2.43 0.08
CA ALA A 27 -0.93 -3.58 0.95
C ALA A 27 -0.14 -3.35 2.22
N TYR A 28 -0.77 -3.65 3.35
CA TYR A 28 -0.12 -3.66 4.66
C TYR A 28 -0.69 -4.80 5.50
N CYS A 29 0.10 -5.86 5.64
CA CYS A 29 -0.09 -6.88 6.66
C CYS A 29 1.16 -6.86 7.55
N PRO A 30 1.02 -6.93 8.88
CA PRO A 30 2.17 -7.01 9.76
C PRO A 30 2.99 -8.26 9.43
N LEU A 31 4.30 -8.10 9.25
CA LEU A 31 5.22 -9.21 9.03
C LEU A 31 5.77 -9.68 10.38
N SER A 32 6.00 -10.99 10.52
CA SER A 32 6.63 -11.57 11.73
C SER A 32 8.06 -11.05 11.93
N LYS A 33 8.74 -10.73 10.83
CA LYS A 33 10.08 -10.14 10.79
C LYS A 33 10.13 -9.02 9.76
N SER A 34 10.71 -7.89 10.15
CA SER A 34 10.85 -6.72 9.29
C SER A 34 12.12 -5.94 9.64
N LYS A 35 12.72 -5.31 8.63
CA LYS A 35 13.88 -4.40 8.78
C LYS A 35 13.56 -3.18 9.64
N HIS A 36 12.31 -2.73 9.63
CA HIS A 36 11.87 -1.49 10.28
C HIS A 36 10.85 -1.79 11.37
N SER A 37 10.85 -0.96 12.42
CA SER A 37 9.95 -1.14 13.55
C SER A 37 8.50 -0.85 13.18
N LYS A 38 7.56 -1.39 13.97
CA LYS A 38 6.12 -1.10 13.82
C LYS A 38 5.84 0.41 13.90
N ALA A 39 6.51 1.12 14.81
CA ALA A 39 6.38 2.57 14.97
C ALA A 39 6.85 3.35 13.73
N GLN A 40 7.93 2.89 13.07
CA GLN A 40 8.37 3.51 11.81
C GLN A 40 7.32 3.34 10.72
N TYR A 41 6.80 2.12 10.54
CA TYR A 41 5.75 1.87 9.55
C TYR A 41 4.48 2.65 9.84
N GLN A 42 4.09 2.78 11.11
CA GLN A 42 2.96 3.61 11.51
C GLN A 42 3.16 5.06 11.07
N SER A 43 4.35 5.64 11.30
CA SER A 43 4.65 7.02 10.86
C SER A 43 4.57 7.18 9.34
N TRP A 44 5.00 6.16 8.58
CA TRP A 44 4.97 6.18 7.11
C TRP A 44 3.57 6.02 6.54
N LEU A 45 2.75 5.18 7.19
CA LEU A 45 1.33 5.03 6.87
C LEU A 45 0.55 6.30 7.21
N GLU A 46 0.83 6.95 8.34
CA GLU A 46 0.25 8.24 8.71
C GLU A 46 0.55 9.31 7.65
N ASN A 47 1.77 9.34 7.12
CA ASN A 47 2.13 10.25 6.03
C ASN A 47 1.38 9.87 4.74
N LEU A 48 1.52 8.63 4.28
CA LEU A 48 0.90 8.16 3.04
C LEU A 48 -0.61 8.37 3.03
N LEU A 49 -1.31 7.89 4.05
CA LEU A 49 -2.77 7.93 4.14
C LEU A 49 -3.29 9.34 4.48
N GLY A 50 -2.51 10.13 5.22
CA GLY A 50 -2.83 11.50 5.57
C GLY A 50 -2.70 12.48 4.41
N PHE A 51 -1.73 12.29 3.51
CA PHE A 51 -1.51 13.16 2.34
C PHE A 51 -2.24 12.70 1.08
N CYS A 52 -2.54 11.39 0.94
CA CYS A 52 -3.20 10.86 -0.25
C CYS A 52 -4.63 11.41 -0.43
N GLN A 53 -4.82 12.24 -1.46
CA GLN A 53 -6.14 12.79 -1.82
C GLN A 53 -6.94 11.89 -2.78
N SER A 54 -6.33 10.83 -3.31
CA SER A 54 -6.99 9.89 -4.21
C SER A 54 -7.84 8.87 -3.44
N PRO A 55 -8.85 8.26 -4.09
CA PRO A 55 -9.48 7.04 -3.60
C PRO A 55 -8.42 5.95 -3.43
N ILE A 56 -8.56 5.15 -2.38
CA ILE A 56 -7.56 4.14 -2.04
C ILE A 56 -8.20 2.78 -1.79
N VAL A 57 -7.59 1.74 -2.35
CA VAL A 57 -7.83 0.34 -2.00
C VAL A 57 -6.70 -0.12 -1.08
N ILE A 58 -7.06 -0.72 0.05
CA ILE A 58 -6.11 -1.15 1.08
C ILE A 58 -6.30 -2.65 1.33
N TYR A 59 -5.28 -3.44 1.02
CA TYR A 59 -5.20 -4.86 1.40
C TYR A 59 -4.58 -4.96 2.78
N THR A 60 -5.28 -5.57 3.72
CA THR A 60 -4.81 -5.69 5.11
C THR A 60 -5.54 -6.83 5.83
N SER A 61 -5.11 -7.17 7.04
CA SER A 61 -5.84 -8.12 7.88
C SER A 61 -7.01 -7.44 8.59
N ILE A 62 -7.99 -8.24 9.03
CA ILE A 62 -9.16 -7.73 9.77
C ILE A 62 -8.76 -6.93 11.03
N GLU A 63 -7.67 -7.33 11.69
CA GLU A 63 -7.12 -6.66 12.87
C GLU A 63 -6.63 -5.24 12.56
N TYR A 64 -6.05 -5.01 11.38
CA TYR A 64 -5.41 -3.73 11.03
C TYR A 64 -6.33 -2.77 10.29
N GLN A 65 -7.47 -3.24 9.77
CA GLN A 65 -8.48 -2.38 9.18
C GLN A 65 -8.85 -1.16 10.04
N PRO A 66 -9.26 -1.31 11.33
CA PRO A 66 -9.65 -0.15 12.15
C PRO A 66 -8.50 0.83 12.37
N ILE A 67 -7.27 0.32 12.51
CA ILE A 67 -6.07 1.15 12.67
C ILE A 67 -5.87 2.01 11.42
N LEU A 68 -5.83 1.38 10.24
CA LEU A 68 -5.60 2.04 8.96
C LEU A 68 -6.74 3.01 8.59
N GLN A 69 -7.97 2.67 8.96
CA GLN A 69 -9.12 3.56 8.80
C GLN A 69 -8.94 4.86 9.60
N GLY A 70 -8.41 4.77 10.83
CA GLY A 70 -8.11 5.93 11.66
C GLY A 70 -7.01 6.86 11.13
N LEU A 71 -6.14 6.36 10.24
CA LEU A 71 -5.03 7.16 9.67
C LEU A 71 -5.48 8.05 8.49
N ARG A 72 -6.68 7.83 7.94
CA ARG A 72 -7.25 8.67 6.88
C ARG A 72 -7.78 9.97 7.51
N ARG A 73 -6.97 11.04 7.46
CA ARG A 73 -7.31 12.35 8.06
C ARG A 73 -8.59 13.00 7.51
N ASN A 74 -9.01 12.67 6.29
CA ASN A 74 -10.19 13.22 5.66
C ASN A 74 -11.23 12.12 5.42
N ASN A 75 -12.29 12.13 6.24
CA ASN A 75 -13.39 11.16 6.19
C ASN A 75 -14.23 11.24 4.90
N SER A 76 -14.13 12.33 4.15
CA SER A 76 -14.77 12.47 2.84
C SER A 76 -14.02 11.71 1.73
N LEU A 77 -12.79 11.26 1.99
CA LEU A 77 -12.00 10.51 1.01
C LEU A 77 -12.38 9.04 1.00
N ARG A 78 -12.69 8.54 -0.20
CA ARG A 78 -13.14 7.17 -0.41
C ARG A 78 -12.02 6.17 -0.15
N THR A 79 -12.33 5.14 0.64
CA THR A 79 -11.41 4.06 1.02
C THR A 79 -12.16 2.74 0.94
N HIS A 80 -11.55 1.72 0.34
CA HIS A 80 -12.11 0.38 0.23
C HIS A 80 -11.10 -0.62 0.80
N PHE A 81 -11.51 -1.41 1.78
CA PHE A 81 -10.66 -2.39 2.43
C PHE A 81 -10.91 -3.77 1.86
N ILE A 82 -9.84 -4.50 1.59
CA ILE A 82 -9.87 -5.92 1.24
C ILE A 82 -9.19 -6.67 2.37
N VAL A 83 -10.02 -7.35 3.17
CA VAL A 83 -9.64 -8.09 4.39
C VAL A 83 -9.86 -9.60 4.27
N GLU A 84 -9.97 -10.08 3.02
CA GLU A 84 -10.17 -11.50 2.68
C GLU A 84 -8.94 -12.36 3.04
N TYR A 85 -7.77 -11.75 3.24
CA TYR A 85 -6.50 -12.41 3.52
C TYR A 85 -5.89 -11.84 4.80
N ASN A 86 -5.70 -12.69 5.82
CA ASN A 86 -5.02 -12.29 7.05
C ASN A 86 -3.50 -12.20 6.85
N SER A 87 -2.98 -12.94 5.87
CA SER A 87 -1.57 -12.96 5.50
C SER A 87 -1.39 -12.87 3.98
N PRO A 88 -0.32 -12.21 3.48
CA PRO A 88 0.01 -12.24 2.06
C PRO A 88 0.27 -13.67 1.54
N LEU A 89 0.62 -14.62 2.43
CA LEU A 89 0.80 -16.04 2.10
C LEU A 89 -0.51 -16.73 1.69
N GLU A 90 -1.65 -16.20 2.10
CA GLU A 90 -2.97 -16.77 1.81
C GLU A 90 -3.49 -16.34 0.43
N MET A 91 -2.87 -15.34 -0.21
CA MET A 91 -3.29 -14.86 -1.52
C MET A 91 -3.16 -15.99 -2.56
N PRO A 92 -4.17 -16.22 -3.42
CA PRO A 92 -4.21 -17.39 -4.29
C PRO A 92 -2.95 -17.65 -5.14
N PRO A 93 -2.35 -16.66 -5.83
CA PRO A 93 -1.15 -16.92 -6.63
C PRO A 93 0.11 -17.14 -5.77
N ILE A 94 0.08 -16.72 -4.50
CA ILE A 94 1.19 -16.81 -3.56
C ILE A 94 1.19 -18.14 -2.82
N LYS A 95 0.01 -18.66 -2.46
CA LYS A 95 -0.11 -19.91 -1.69
C LYS A 95 0.69 -21.07 -2.31
N ARG A 96 0.71 -21.15 -3.65
CA ARG A 96 1.49 -22.15 -4.41
C ARG A 96 3.01 -21.91 -4.44
N LEU A 97 3.45 -20.68 -4.16
CA LEU A 97 4.86 -20.27 -4.15
C LEU A 97 5.50 -20.38 -2.77
N VAL A 98 4.71 -20.56 -1.70
CA VAL A 98 5.21 -20.66 -0.32
C VAL A 98 6.34 -21.70 -0.18
N PRO A 99 6.24 -22.93 -0.72
CA PRO A 99 7.34 -23.90 -0.63
C PRO A 99 8.64 -23.42 -1.31
N ILE A 100 8.53 -22.67 -2.40
CA ILE A 100 9.68 -22.11 -3.13
C ILE A 100 10.33 -21.01 -2.29
N PHE A 101 9.52 -20.16 -1.64
CA PHE A 101 10.01 -19.11 -0.76
C PHE A 101 10.73 -19.69 0.45
N GLU A 102 10.19 -20.74 1.06
CA GLU A 102 10.82 -21.46 2.18
C GLU A 102 12.13 -22.12 1.76
N GLN A 103 12.20 -22.69 0.56
CA GLN A 103 13.42 -23.27 0.02
C GLN A 103 14.48 -22.20 -0.28
N GLN A 104 14.08 -21.03 -0.76
CA GLN A 104 15.00 -19.94 -1.11
C GLN A 104 15.50 -19.17 0.12
N TYR A 105 14.67 -19.04 1.16
CA TYR A 105 14.94 -18.22 2.35
C TYR A 105 16.31 -18.46 3.02
N PRO A 106 16.82 -19.70 3.17
CA PRO A 106 18.13 -19.94 3.75
C PRO A 106 19.30 -19.32 2.98
N SER A 107 19.11 -19.10 1.67
CA SER A 107 20.11 -18.55 0.76
C SER A 107 20.03 -17.03 0.61
N ASP A 108 19.06 -16.38 1.25
CA ASP A 108 18.92 -14.92 1.18
C ASP A 108 20.01 -14.24 2.03
N PRO A 109 20.91 -13.44 1.41
CA PRO A 109 21.95 -12.72 2.14
C PRO A 109 21.39 -11.70 3.14
N GLU A 110 20.16 -11.23 2.94
CA GLU A 110 19.45 -10.29 3.80
C GLU A 110 18.39 -10.96 4.70
N ARG A 111 18.42 -12.30 4.86
CA ARG A 111 17.47 -13.08 5.70
C ARG A 111 17.37 -12.63 7.16
N ALA A 112 18.35 -11.86 7.64
CA ALA A 112 18.30 -11.20 8.94
C ALA A 112 17.12 -10.21 9.06
N TYR A 113 16.71 -9.62 7.93
CA TYR A 113 15.66 -8.61 7.86
C TYR A 113 14.48 -9.02 6.97
N HIS A 114 14.70 -9.96 6.05
CA HIS A 114 13.67 -10.50 5.18
C HIS A 114 12.97 -11.71 5.81
N SER A 115 11.77 -11.99 5.32
CA SER A 115 10.94 -13.12 5.72
C SER A 115 10.20 -13.68 4.51
N VAL A 116 9.66 -14.89 4.65
CA VAL A 116 8.82 -15.51 3.61
C VAL A 116 7.56 -14.67 3.34
N GLU A 117 6.99 -14.03 4.37
CA GLU A 117 5.87 -13.09 4.18
C GLU A 117 6.27 -11.85 3.37
N LEU A 118 7.52 -11.38 3.48
CA LEU A 118 8.00 -10.25 2.69
C LEU A 118 8.09 -10.60 1.20
N TYR A 119 8.59 -11.80 0.86
CA TYR A 119 8.59 -12.27 -0.53
C TYR A 119 7.17 -12.37 -1.08
N ALA A 120 6.23 -12.86 -0.26
CA ALA A 120 4.82 -12.92 -0.61
C ALA A 120 4.24 -11.53 -0.94
N VAL A 121 4.50 -10.49 -0.12
CA VAL A 121 4.08 -9.11 -0.44
C VAL A 121 4.67 -8.64 -1.76
N TRP A 122 5.96 -8.90 -2.01
CA TRP A 122 6.61 -8.48 -3.25
C TRP A 122 6.03 -9.17 -4.48
N CYS A 123 5.82 -10.48 -4.43
CA CYS A 123 5.26 -11.25 -5.54
C CYS A 123 3.76 -10.99 -5.75
N ALA A 124 3.02 -10.56 -4.71
CA ALA A 124 1.58 -10.35 -4.79
C ALA A 124 1.17 -9.06 -5.53
N LYS A 125 2.11 -8.15 -5.82
CA LYS A 125 1.81 -6.81 -6.36
C LYS A 125 0.93 -6.84 -7.62
N SER A 126 1.25 -7.70 -8.59
CA SER A 126 0.47 -7.83 -9.82
C SER A 126 -0.94 -8.36 -9.55
N PHE A 127 -1.08 -9.33 -8.64
CA PHE A 127 -2.38 -9.86 -8.24
C PHE A 127 -3.24 -8.81 -7.54
N ILE A 128 -2.65 -8.09 -6.58
CA ILE A 128 -3.29 -7.01 -5.84
C ILE A 128 -3.78 -5.91 -6.79
N LEU A 129 -2.95 -5.48 -7.73
CA LEU A 129 -3.33 -4.49 -8.74
C LEU A 129 -4.44 -4.99 -9.65
N ASN A 130 -4.31 -6.20 -10.19
CA ASN A 130 -5.30 -6.77 -11.09
C ASN A 130 -6.66 -6.92 -10.40
N ARG A 131 -6.67 -7.48 -9.18
CA ARG A 131 -7.90 -7.66 -8.39
C ARG A 131 -8.55 -6.31 -8.04
N SER A 132 -7.75 -5.29 -7.72
CA SER A 132 -8.26 -3.92 -7.50
C SER A 132 -8.90 -3.32 -8.74
N ALA A 133 -8.30 -3.57 -9.92
CA ALA A 133 -8.80 -3.09 -11.20
C ALA A 133 -10.07 -3.82 -11.65
N GLU A 134 -10.20 -5.11 -11.35
CA GLU A 134 -11.42 -5.90 -11.58
C GLU A 134 -12.58 -5.44 -10.70
N LEU A 135 -12.31 -5.18 -9.41
CA LEU A 135 -13.32 -4.69 -8.48
C LEU A 135 -13.74 -3.25 -8.78
N ASN A 136 -12.76 -2.40 -9.10
CA ASN A 136 -12.88 -0.98 -9.41
C ASN A 136 -13.97 -0.23 -8.61
N PRO A 137 -13.91 -0.23 -7.26
CA PRO A 137 -14.98 0.30 -6.41
C PRO A 137 -15.24 1.80 -6.63
N PHE A 138 -14.28 2.51 -7.22
CA PHE A 138 -14.33 3.94 -7.46
C PHE A 138 -14.52 4.31 -8.94
N ARG A 139 -14.62 3.31 -9.83
CA ARG A 139 -14.76 3.44 -11.28
C ARG A 139 -13.64 4.28 -11.91
N THR A 140 -12.41 4.18 -11.42
CA THR A 140 -11.27 4.95 -11.96
C THR A 140 -10.66 4.27 -13.19
N LYS A 141 -9.87 5.01 -13.97
CA LYS A 141 -9.18 4.51 -15.16
C LYS A 141 -7.83 3.87 -14.84
N TYR A 142 -7.08 4.46 -13.91
CA TYR A 142 -5.72 4.05 -13.58
C TYR A 142 -5.63 3.50 -12.15
N PHE A 143 -4.68 2.60 -11.94
CA PHE A 143 -4.38 1.99 -10.64
C PHE A 143 -2.89 2.11 -10.38
N LEU A 144 -2.53 2.70 -9.24
CA LEU A 144 -1.13 2.92 -8.85
C LEU A 144 -0.84 2.17 -7.56
N TYR A 145 0.04 1.18 -7.63
CA TYR A 145 0.53 0.52 -6.42
C TYR A 145 1.57 1.38 -5.72
N ILE A 146 1.42 1.58 -4.42
CA ILE A 146 2.38 2.28 -3.57
C ILE A 146 2.74 1.37 -2.39
N ASP A 147 4.03 1.13 -2.17
CA ASP A 147 4.49 0.39 -0.99
C ASP A 147 4.16 1.19 0.29
N ALA A 148 3.65 0.51 1.33
CA ALA A 148 3.25 1.13 2.60
C ALA A 148 4.37 1.92 3.30
N GLY A 149 5.64 1.59 3.01
CA GLY A 149 6.82 2.28 3.54
C GLY A 149 7.43 3.34 2.62
N ALA A 150 6.70 3.81 1.60
CA ALA A 150 7.22 4.77 0.61
C ALA A 150 7.37 6.20 1.17
N PHE A 151 6.51 6.62 2.11
CA PHE A 151 6.45 8.00 2.60
C PHE A 151 7.23 8.20 3.91
N ARG A 152 8.56 8.11 3.82
CA ARG A 152 9.49 8.11 4.97
C ARG A 152 9.78 9.48 5.62
N SER A 153 9.50 10.58 4.93
CA SER A 153 9.75 11.96 5.38
C SER A 153 8.47 12.59 5.92
N SER A 154 8.55 13.68 6.69
CA SER A 154 7.36 14.44 7.10
C SER A 154 6.99 15.59 6.15
N LYS A 155 7.79 15.80 5.08
CA LYS A 155 7.61 16.89 4.11
C LYS A 155 7.27 16.33 2.73
N TYR A 156 6.04 16.56 2.26
CA TYR A 156 5.51 16.13 0.97
C TYR A 156 4.60 17.21 0.36
#